data_AF-A0A2E5ZQE7-F1
#
_entry.id   AF-A0A2E5ZQE7-F1
#
_cell.length_a   1.000
_cell.length_b   1.000
_cell.length_c   1.000
_cell.angle_alpha   90.00
_cell.angle_beta   90.00
_cell.angle_gamma   90.00
#
_symmetry.space_group_name_H-M   'P 1'
#
loop_
_entity.id
_entity.type
_entity.pdbx_description
1 polymer ?
#
loop_
_entity_poly.entity_id
_entity_poly.type
_entity_poly.pdbx_seq_one_letter_code
_entity_poly.pdbx_strand_id
1 'polypeptide(L)'
;MSIKFANLAQTTITSSISSSDTTIPVANVSSFPSITGSEFFFATLGTGINSEIVKITAVSGTNFTAVRGQDGTTASSHNNGIDVGLRINKAALEEISDKTVVLSQSGTAGVTGTYPNFTISAPSNTSAFTNDSNFLDNNSTIDAGNF
;
A
#
# COMPACT_ATOMS: atom_id res chain seq x y z
N MET A 1 -0.04 4.63 -5.42
CA MET A 1 -1.34 4.04 -5.06
C MET A 1 -1.43 4.07 -3.55
N SER A 2 -2.57 4.44 -2.97
CA SER A 2 -2.70 4.56 -1.50
C SER A 2 -4.01 3.95 -1.05
N ILE A 3 -3.93 3.05 -0.07
CA ILE A 3 -5.11 2.43 0.53
C ILE A 3 -5.87 3.42 1.43
N LYS A 4 -7.21 3.33 1.42
CA LYS A 4 -8.13 4.10 2.25
C LYS A 4 -8.90 3.17 3.18
N PHE A 5 -9.30 3.72 4.32
CA PHE A 5 -10.08 3.03 5.34
C PHE A 5 -11.23 3.91 5.81
N ALA A 6 -12.30 3.28 6.27
CA ALA A 6 -13.39 3.92 6.98
C ALA A 6 -13.92 2.97 8.06
N ASN A 7 -14.43 3.53 9.14
CA ASN A 7 -15.03 2.75 10.21
C ASN A 7 -16.44 2.33 9.82
N LEU A 8 -16.76 1.04 9.98
CA LEU A 8 -18.12 0.50 9.86
C LEU A 8 -18.81 0.79 8.52
N ALA A 9 -18.03 0.94 7.43
CA ALA A 9 -18.61 1.17 6.11
C ALA A 9 -19.24 -0.12 5.57
N GLN A 10 -20.56 -0.09 5.40
CA GLN A 10 -21.36 -1.23 4.96
C GLN A 10 -22.51 -0.78 4.07
N THR A 11 -22.87 -1.62 3.11
CA THR A 11 -23.97 -1.42 2.16
C THR A 11 -24.42 -2.79 1.64
N THR A 12 -25.33 -2.83 0.68
CA THR A 12 -25.76 -4.06 0.01
C THR A 12 -25.71 -3.88 -1.51
N ILE A 13 -25.47 -4.97 -2.22
CA ILE A 13 -25.63 -5.01 -3.68
C ILE A 13 -27.10 -4.79 -4.02
N THR A 14 -27.41 -3.98 -5.04
CA THR A 14 -28.80 -3.65 -5.44
C THR A 14 -29.32 -4.41 -6.67
N SER A 15 -28.44 -5.13 -7.38
CA SER A 15 -28.81 -6.06 -8.45
C SER A 15 -27.78 -7.17 -8.56
N SER A 16 -28.20 -8.40 -8.90
CA SER A 16 -27.27 -9.53 -9.03
C SER A 16 -26.12 -9.20 -9.99
N ILE A 17 -24.91 -9.61 -9.61
CA ILE A 17 -23.69 -9.48 -10.41
C ILE A 17 -23.10 -10.85 -10.70
N SER A 18 -22.49 -11.00 -11.87
CA SER A 18 -21.69 -12.15 -12.26
C SER A 18 -20.26 -12.07 -11.73
N SER A 19 -19.48 -13.14 -11.94
CA SER A 19 -18.05 -13.19 -11.62
C SER A 19 -17.18 -12.27 -12.48
N SER A 20 -17.67 -11.85 -13.66
CA SER A 20 -16.94 -10.93 -14.56
C SER A 20 -17.29 -9.46 -14.37
N ASP A 21 -18.37 -9.15 -13.64
CA ASP A 21 -18.81 -7.77 -13.47
C ASP A 21 -17.82 -6.99 -12.60
N THR A 22 -17.33 -5.87 -13.14
CA THR A 22 -16.42 -4.95 -12.44
C THR A 22 -17.14 -3.74 -11.87
N THR A 23 -18.38 -3.48 -12.31
CA THR A 23 -19.26 -2.48 -11.70
C THR A 23 -20.18 -3.18 -10.71
N ILE A 24 -20.11 -2.76 -9.44
CA ILE A 24 -20.92 -3.30 -8.35
C ILE A 24 -21.90 -2.22 -7.92
N PRO A 25 -23.20 -2.35 -8.26
CA PRO A 25 -24.22 -1.40 -7.84
C PRO A 25 -24.58 -1.66 -6.38
N VAL A 26 -24.56 -0.61 -5.57
CA VAL A 26 -24.80 -0.69 -4.12
C VAL A 26 -25.90 0.28 -3.68
N ALA A 27 -26.47 0.06 -2.49
CA ALA A 27 -27.57 0.89 -1.98
C ALA A 27 -27.12 2.29 -1.53
N ASN A 28 -25.93 2.36 -0.94
CA ASN A 28 -25.34 3.59 -0.41
C ASN A 28 -23.80 3.49 -0.43
N VAL A 29 -23.13 4.64 -0.54
CA VAL A 29 -21.67 4.80 -0.49
C VAL A 29 -21.20 5.82 0.56
N SER A 30 -22.11 6.47 1.30
CA SER A 30 -21.81 7.63 2.14
C SER A 30 -20.84 7.34 3.30
N SER A 31 -20.78 6.10 3.76
CA SER A 31 -19.85 5.64 4.80
C SER A 31 -18.50 5.15 4.24
N PHE A 32 -18.39 5.02 2.91
CA PHE A 32 -17.17 4.56 2.24
C PHE A 32 -16.28 5.76 1.86
N PRO A 33 -14.95 5.56 1.78
CA PRO A 33 -14.04 6.60 1.29
C PRO A 33 -14.37 7.04 -0.14
N SER A 34 -14.23 8.33 -0.42
CA SER A 34 -14.06 8.79 -1.80
C SER A 34 -12.70 8.31 -2.35
N ILE A 35 -12.62 8.13 -3.66
CA ILE A 35 -11.39 7.72 -4.35
C ILE A 35 -10.99 8.81 -5.33
N THR A 36 -9.74 9.25 -5.24
CA THR A 36 -9.12 10.18 -6.19
C THR A 36 -7.81 9.62 -6.74
N GLY A 37 -7.52 9.87 -8.01
CA GLY A 37 -6.28 9.39 -8.65
C GLY A 37 -6.11 7.88 -8.57
N SER A 38 -5.06 7.41 -7.88
CA SER A 38 -4.73 5.99 -7.74
C SER A 38 -4.98 5.43 -6.33
N GLU A 39 -5.90 6.05 -5.60
CA GLU A 39 -6.37 5.56 -4.30
C GLU A 39 -7.28 4.34 -4.48
N PHE A 40 -7.42 3.52 -3.42
CA PHE A 40 -8.32 2.38 -3.42
C PHE A 40 -8.69 1.98 -2.00
N PHE A 41 -9.71 1.13 -1.85
CA PHE A 41 -9.96 0.41 -0.60
C PHE A 41 -10.36 -1.04 -0.91
N PHE A 42 -10.15 -1.94 0.04
CA PHE A 42 -10.69 -3.29 -0.07
C PHE A 42 -12.09 -3.35 0.53
N ALA A 43 -12.98 -4.07 -0.13
CA ALA A 43 -14.28 -4.43 0.41
C ALA A 43 -14.46 -5.95 0.35
N THR A 44 -15.38 -6.46 1.15
CA THR A 44 -15.79 -7.86 1.17
C THR A 44 -17.23 -7.95 0.71
N LEU A 45 -17.49 -8.76 -0.32
CA LEU A 45 -18.83 -9.14 -0.77
C LEU A 45 -19.26 -10.41 -0.03
N GLY A 46 -20.38 -10.34 0.66
CA GLY A 46 -20.90 -11.39 1.52
C GLY A 46 -20.20 -11.47 2.87
N THR A 47 -20.53 -12.54 3.60
CA THR A 47 -20.02 -12.82 4.95
C THR A 47 -19.61 -14.29 5.07
N GLY A 48 -18.71 -14.58 6.02
CA GLY A 48 -18.22 -15.94 6.26
C GLY A 48 -17.26 -16.46 5.19
N ILE A 49 -17.14 -17.78 5.09
CA ILE A 49 -16.12 -18.48 4.31
C ILE A 49 -16.26 -18.33 2.79
N ASN A 50 -17.46 -18.00 2.30
CA ASN A 50 -17.74 -17.82 0.87
C ASN A 50 -17.64 -16.36 0.44
N SER A 51 -17.10 -15.49 1.30
CA SER A 51 -16.96 -14.08 0.99
C SER A 51 -15.87 -13.83 -0.04
N GLU A 52 -16.10 -12.84 -0.89
CA GLU A 52 -15.15 -12.41 -1.89
C GLU A 52 -14.52 -11.09 -1.47
N ILE A 53 -13.20 -10.99 -1.56
CA ILE A 53 -12.50 -9.73 -1.34
C ILE A 53 -12.32 -9.04 -2.70
N VAL A 54 -12.65 -7.76 -2.76
CA VAL A 54 -12.55 -6.93 -3.97
C VAL A 54 -11.76 -5.66 -3.68
N LYS A 55 -11.01 -5.18 -4.68
CA LYS A 55 -10.30 -3.89 -4.61
C LYS A 55 -11.13 -2.83 -5.33
N ILE A 56 -11.73 -1.91 -4.60
CA ILE A 56 -12.50 -0.81 -5.16
C ILE A 56 -11.55 0.31 -5.56
N THR A 57 -11.63 0.71 -6.83
CA THR A 57 -10.73 1.68 -7.49
C THR A 57 -11.45 2.92 -8.01
N ALA A 58 -12.78 2.93 -7.98
CA ALA A 58 -13.57 4.14 -8.18
C ALA A 58 -14.94 4.02 -7.48
N VAL A 59 -15.48 5.18 -7.10
CA VAL A 59 -16.85 5.33 -6.59
C VAL A 59 -17.54 6.40 -7.44
N SER A 60 -18.66 6.06 -8.08
CA SER A 60 -19.43 6.99 -8.90
C SER A 60 -20.93 6.78 -8.69
N GLY A 61 -21.61 7.83 -8.19
CA GLY A 61 -22.98 7.69 -7.69
C GLY A 61 -23.05 6.56 -6.66
N THR A 62 -23.91 5.58 -6.90
CA THR A 62 -24.06 4.38 -6.07
C THR A 62 -23.42 3.13 -6.70
N ASN A 63 -22.35 3.30 -7.48
CA ASN A 63 -21.61 2.21 -8.10
C ASN A 63 -20.16 2.20 -7.67
N PHE A 64 -19.65 1.02 -7.31
CA PHE A 64 -18.24 0.77 -7.13
C PHE A 64 -17.64 0.18 -8.40
N THR A 65 -16.44 0.62 -8.78
CA THR A 65 -15.60 -0.05 -9.79
C THR A 65 -14.55 -0.90 -9.08
N ALA A 66 -14.53 -2.20 -9.36
CA ALA A 66 -13.78 -3.18 -8.59
C ALA A 66 -12.87 -4.05 -9.47
N VAL A 67 -11.69 -4.36 -8.93
CA VAL A 67 -10.94 -5.56 -9.32
C VAL A 67 -11.40 -6.70 -8.40
N ARG A 68 -11.92 -7.77 -9.00
CA ARG A 68 -12.56 -8.91 -8.31
C ARG A 68 -11.53 -9.93 -7.81
N GLY A 69 -11.94 -10.85 -6.94
CA GLY A 69 -11.13 -12.00 -6.49
C GLY A 69 -9.73 -11.64 -5.94
N GLN A 70 -9.66 -10.78 -4.95
CA GLN A 70 -8.41 -10.33 -4.31
C GLN A 70 -8.09 -11.16 -3.06
N ASP A 71 -6.86 -11.01 -2.55
CA ASP A 71 -6.41 -11.63 -1.28
C ASP A 71 -6.67 -13.16 -1.22
N GLY A 72 -6.44 -13.85 -2.34
CA GLY A 72 -6.64 -15.30 -2.45
C GLY A 72 -8.09 -15.76 -2.62
N THR A 73 -9.07 -14.85 -2.68
CA THR A 73 -10.47 -15.18 -2.98
C THR A 73 -10.70 -15.30 -4.50
N THR A 74 -11.75 -16.03 -4.90
CA THR A 74 -12.13 -16.18 -6.31
C THR A 74 -13.35 -15.33 -6.61
N ALA A 75 -13.36 -14.65 -7.77
CA ALA A 75 -14.51 -13.88 -8.23
C ALA A 75 -15.72 -14.80 -8.45
N SER A 76 -16.86 -14.48 -7.83
CA SER A 76 -18.09 -15.27 -7.92
C SER A 76 -19.31 -14.41 -8.24
N SER A 77 -20.41 -15.07 -8.62
CA SER A 77 -21.68 -14.37 -8.77
C SER A 77 -22.27 -14.08 -7.39
N HIS A 78 -22.82 -12.88 -7.22
CA HIS A 78 -23.51 -12.46 -5.99
C HIS A 78 -24.92 -12.03 -6.32
N ASN A 79 -25.87 -12.44 -5.48
CA ASN A 79 -27.27 -12.06 -5.63
C ASN A 79 -27.50 -10.61 -5.15
N ASN A 80 -28.61 -10.01 -5.56
CA ASN A 80 -29.12 -8.79 -4.94
C ASN A 80 -29.26 -8.97 -3.40
N GLY A 81 -28.97 -7.92 -2.64
CA GLY A 81 -29.08 -7.89 -1.19
C GLY A 81 -27.87 -8.44 -0.44
N ILE A 82 -26.86 -8.97 -1.16
CA ILE A 82 -25.62 -9.42 -0.53
C ILE A 82 -24.91 -8.24 0.12
N ASP A 83 -24.42 -8.49 1.33
CA ASP A 83 -23.65 -7.55 2.12
C ASP A 83 -22.37 -7.10 1.41
N VAL A 84 -22.03 -5.82 1.53
CA VAL A 84 -20.75 -5.27 1.09
C VAL A 84 -20.18 -4.46 2.24
N GLY A 85 -19.04 -4.87 2.78
CA GLY A 85 -18.40 -4.19 3.91
C GLY A 85 -16.95 -3.83 3.61
N LEU A 86 -16.52 -2.61 3.97
CA LEU A 86 -15.10 -2.29 4.10
C LEU A 86 -14.60 -2.96 5.38
N ARG A 87 -13.87 -4.06 5.23
CA ARG A 87 -13.30 -4.83 6.33
C ARG A 87 -11.79 -4.85 6.18
N ILE A 88 -11.07 -4.73 7.30
CA ILE A 88 -9.63 -4.97 7.29
C ILE A 88 -9.43 -6.46 6.97
N ASN A 89 -8.66 -6.73 5.91
CA ASN A 89 -8.26 -8.07 5.49
C ASN A 89 -6.72 -8.18 5.49
N LYS A 90 -6.22 -9.37 5.16
CA LYS A 90 -4.77 -9.61 5.14
C LYS A 90 -4.08 -8.71 4.13
N ALA A 91 -4.61 -8.60 2.90
CA ALA A 91 -4.04 -7.73 1.87
C ALA A 91 -3.94 -6.25 2.30
N ALA A 92 -4.91 -5.75 3.08
CA ALA A 92 -4.89 -4.40 3.60
C ALA A 92 -3.77 -4.19 4.63
N LEU A 93 -3.57 -5.16 5.53
CA LEU A 93 -2.46 -5.13 6.49
C LEU A 93 -1.11 -5.25 5.79
N GLU A 94 -1.02 -6.07 4.76
CA GLU A 94 0.18 -6.17 3.93
C GLU A 94 0.44 -4.86 3.18
N GLU A 95 -0.57 -4.16 2.68
CA GLU A 95 -0.37 -2.88 1.96
C GLU A 95 0.22 -1.80 2.87
N ILE A 96 -0.17 -1.78 4.15
CA ILE A 96 0.32 -0.78 5.13
C ILE A 96 1.57 -1.23 5.89
N SER A 97 1.92 -2.52 5.86
CA SER A 97 3.14 -3.01 6.51
C SER A 97 4.38 -2.43 5.83
N ASP A 98 5.41 -2.14 6.62
CA ASP A 98 6.71 -1.71 6.11
C ASP A 98 7.20 -2.68 5.02
N LYS A 99 7.63 -2.10 3.91
CA LYS A 99 8.18 -2.83 2.77
C LYS A 99 9.68 -2.64 2.70
N THR A 100 10.38 -3.71 2.33
CA THR A 100 11.80 -3.64 2.03
C THR A 100 12.02 -2.70 0.84
N VAL A 101 12.78 -1.63 1.06
CA VAL A 101 13.29 -0.78 -0.01
C VAL A 101 14.59 -1.40 -0.54
N VAL A 102 14.61 -1.81 -1.81
CA VAL A 102 15.81 -2.34 -2.47
C VAL A 102 16.45 -1.24 -3.32
N LEU A 103 17.71 -0.93 -3.06
CA LEU A 103 18.53 -0.04 -3.90
C LEU A 103 19.33 -0.91 -4.88
N SER A 104 18.81 -1.09 -6.09
CA SER A 104 19.32 -2.05 -7.07
C SER A 104 20.22 -1.45 -8.16
N GLN A 105 20.46 -0.14 -8.16
CA GLN A 105 21.25 0.54 -9.19
C GLN A 105 22.71 0.71 -8.78
N SER A 106 23.61 0.54 -9.74
CA SER A 106 25.00 1.02 -9.67
C SER A 106 24.98 2.56 -9.75
N GLY A 107 25.38 3.24 -8.67
CA GLY A 107 25.39 4.70 -8.58
C GLY A 107 25.31 5.20 -7.13
N THR A 108 25.42 6.52 -6.93
CA THR A 108 25.28 7.13 -5.61
C THR A 108 23.81 7.16 -5.17
N ALA A 109 23.46 6.46 -4.10
CA ALA A 109 22.16 6.59 -3.44
C ALA A 109 22.19 7.79 -2.47
N GLY A 110 21.58 8.90 -2.86
CA GLY A 110 21.43 10.07 -1.99
C GLY A 110 20.34 9.82 -0.95
N VAL A 111 20.71 9.60 0.31
CA VAL A 111 19.76 9.56 1.42
C VAL A 111 20.00 10.80 2.28
N THR A 112 19.07 11.75 2.21
CA THR A 112 19.17 13.04 2.89
C THR A 112 18.22 13.10 4.08
N GLY A 113 18.64 13.75 5.16
CA GLY A 113 17.71 14.18 6.20
C GLY A 113 18.15 15.49 6.83
N THR A 114 17.25 16.07 7.63
CA THR A 114 17.43 17.39 8.23
C THR A 114 18.03 17.25 9.61
N TYR A 115 19.02 18.09 9.91
CA TYR A 115 19.60 18.22 11.25
C TYR A 115 18.50 18.48 12.32
N PRO A 116 18.57 17.88 13.52
CA PRO A 116 19.72 17.12 14.03
C PRO A 116 19.73 15.63 13.68
N ASN A 117 18.70 15.08 13.03
CA ASN A 117 18.53 13.63 12.98
C ASN A 117 18.16 13.13 11.59
N PHE A 118 19.12 12.45 10.98
CA PHE A 118 18.90 11.54 9.88
C PHE A 118 19.50 10.18 10.27
N THR A 119 18.66 9.17 10.51
CA THR A 119 19.11 7.88 11.06
C THR A 119 18.88 6.76 10.04
N ILE A 120 19.95 6.13 9.58
CA ILE A 120 19.94 4.86 8.83
C ILE A 120 20.37 3.75 9.81
N SER A 121 19.51 2.76 10.05
CA SER A 121 19.83 1.61 10.91
C SER A 121 20.00 0.37 10.05
N ALA A 122 21.19 -0.25 10.09
CA ALA A 122 21.49 -1.51 9.39
C ALA A 122 21.93 -2.56 10.43
N PRO A 123 21.17 -3.67 10.61
CA PRO A 123 21.40 -4.65 11.68
C PRO A 123 22.63 -5.56 11.44
N SER A 124 23.25 -5.50 10.26
CA SER A 124 24.53 -6.14 9.98
C SER A 124 25.40 -5.20 9.15
N ASN A 125 26.52 -4.82 9.75
CA ASN A 125 27.56 -3.99 9.18
C ASN A 125 28.51 -4.86 8.34
N THR A 126 28.35 -4.83 7.02
CA THR A 126 29.53 -4.75 6.16
C THR A 126 29.58 -3.32 5.67
N SER A 127 30.10 -2.43 6.51
CA SER A 127 30.30 -1.02 6.17
C SER A 127 31.39 -0.94 5.11
N ALA A 128 31.03 -1.10 3.84
CA ALA A 128 31.87 -0.67 2.75
C ALA A 128 31.74 0.84 2.61
N PHE A 129 32.27 1.60 3.57
CA PHE A 129 32.68 2.97 3.30
C PHE A 129 33.96 2.88 2.46
N THR A 130 33.84 2.49 1.20
CA THR A 130 34.96 2.49 0.27
C THR A 130 35.14 3.92 -0.22
N ASN A 131 36.15 4.57 0.37
CA ASN A 131 36.64 5.92 0.10
C ASN A 131 36.09 7.00 1.03
N ASP A 132 36.59 7.02 2.27
CA ASP A 132 36.88 8.30 2.90
C ASP A 132 38.38 8.45 3.06
N SER A 133 39.04 8.87 1.99
CA SER A 133 40.42 9.38 2.01
C SER A 133 40.50 10.75 2.73
N ASN A 134 39.44 11.19 3.40
CA ASN A 134 39.28 12.55 3.90
C ASN A 134 38.64 12.62 5.29
N PHE A 135 38.89 11.63 6.15
CA PHE A 135 38.95 11.89 7.58
C PHE A 135 40.23 12.69 7.84
N LEU A 136 40.17 14.01 7.63
CA LEU A 136 41.06 14.93 8.33
C LEU A 136 40.66 14.85 9.82
N ASP A 137 41.27 13.93 10.55
CA ASP A 137 41.27 14.06 12.00
C ASP A 137 42.13 15.27 12.40
N ASN A 138 41.83 15.88 13.55
CA ASN A 138 42.41 17.16 13.97
C ASN A 138 43.91 17.07 14.34
N ASN A 139 44.56 15.94 14.03
CA ASN A 139 45.99 15.70 14.25
C ASN A 139 46.69 15.09 13.00
N SER A 140 46.00 15.03 11.86
CA SER A 140 46.60 14.67 10.58
C SER A 140 47.56 15.77 10.14
N THR A 141 48.87 15.50 10.25
CA THR A 141 49.90 16.37 9.70
C THR A 141 50.04 16.05 8.22
N ILE A 142 49.70 17.01 7.36
CA ILE A 142 49.99 16.90 5.93
C ILE A 142 51.52 17.02 5.78
N ASP A 143 52.19 15.88 5.66
CA ASP A 143 53.59 15.85 5.25
C ASP A 143 53.64 16.19 3.76
N ALA A 144 53.78 17.48 3.46
CA ALA A 144 54.24 17.92 2.14
C ALA A 144 55.72 17.54 2.07
N GLY A 145 55.98 16.28 1.69
CA GLY A 145 57.28 15.64 1.76
C GLY A 145 58.45 16.53 1.32
N ASN A 146 59.59 16.32 1.99
CA ASN A 146 60.87 16.98 1.75
C ASN A 146 61.12 17.35 0.26
N PHE A 147 61.46 18.62 0.08
CA PHE A 147 61.97 19.24 -1.15
C PHE A 147 63.07 18.42 -1.85
#